data_AF-A0A5J5KDG2-F1
#
_entry.id   AF-A0A5J5KDG2-F1
#
_cell.length_a   1.000
_cell.length_b   1.000
_cell.length_c   1.000
_cell.angle_alpha   90.00
_cell.angle_beta   90.00
_cell.angle_gamma   90.00
#
_symmetry.space_group_name_H-M   'P 1'
#
loop_
_entity.id
_entity.type
_entity.pdbx_description
1 polymer ?
#
loop_
_entity_poly.entity_id
_entity_poly.type
_entity_poly.pdbx_seq_one_letter_code
_entity_poly.pdbx_strand_id
1 'polypeptide(L)'
;MLNVGWLGRGREFETGRCAPAVLAILSRLAATPQNVMRGLHYCEFCEEESPIRIPVPGSRSGHAWLGTGEIHVAAKDGVVYSAPTLIVHYIDKHSYLPPAEFIEAVLRLP
;
A
#
# COMPACT_ATOMS: atom_id res chain seq x y z
N MET A 1 -12.83 -10.07 4.16
CA MET A 1 -11.67 -9.23 3.78
C MET A 1 -11.93 -7.82 4.31
N LEU A 2 -10.95 -7.18 4.94
CA LEU A 2 -11.08 -5.83 5.52
C LEU A 2 -10.27 -4.83 4.69
N ASN A 3 -10.86 -3.67 4.40
CA ASN A 3 -10.25 -2.67 3.51
C ASN A 3 -9.39 -1.68 4.31
N VAL A 4 -8.15 -1.45 3.86
CA VAL A 4 -7.21 -0.52 4.50
C VAL A 4 -6.55 0.36 3.45
N GLY A 5 -6.38 1.66 3.73
CA GLY A 5 -5.62 2.56 2.85
C GLY A 5 -6.33 3.00 1.57
N TRP A 6 -7.64 2.77 1.46
CA TRP A 6 -8.50 3.40 0.45
C TRP A 6 -8.87 4.81 0.93
N LEU A 7 -7.95 5.75 0.75
CA LEU A 7 -8.10 7.14 1.15
C LEU A 7 -8.73 7.97 0.02
N GLY A 8 -9.44 9.03 0.37
CA GLY A 8 -10.01 9.99 -0.57
C GLY A 8 -10.20 11.35 0.09
N ARG A 9 -10.35 12.41 -0.71
CA ARG A 9 -10.60 13.76 -0.19
C ARG A 9 -11.89 13.82 0.63
N GLY A 10 -11.92 14.75 1.59
CA GLY A 10 -13.08 14.98 2.45
C GLY A 10 -13.18 14.06 3.66
N ARG A 11 -12.20 13.16 3.86
CA ARG A 11 -12.08 12.36 5.08
C ARG A 11 -10.66 12.40 5.61
N GLU A 12 -10.52 12.82 6.86
CA GLU A 12 -9.24 12.78 7.56
C GLU A 12 -8.79 11.34 7.79
N PHE A 13 -7.48 11.14 7.81
CA PHE A 13 -6.84 9.87 8.10
C PHE A 13 -5.74 10.09 9.13
N GLU A 14 -5.48 9.04 9.92
CA GLU A 14 -4.43 9.08 10.92
C GLU A 14 -3.07 9.25 10.24
N THR A 15 -2.27 10.18 10.76
CA THR A 15 -0.91 10.40 10.28
C THR A 15 0.10 10.12 11.37
N GLY A 16 1.27 9.61 10.98
CA GLY A 16 2.31 9.26 11.94
C GLY A 16 3.46 8.49 11.31
N ARG A 17 4.41 8.10 12.16
CA ARG A 17 5.59 7.37 11.72
C ARG A 17 5.27 5.89 11.54
N CYS A 18 5.25 5.43 10.29
CA CYS A 18 5.23 4.00 9.98
C CYS A 18 6.66 3.44 9.95
N ALA A 19 6.84 2.20 10.40
CA ALA A 19 8.16 1.57 10.42
C ALA A 19 8.68 1.31 8.99
N PRO A 20 9.96 1.58 8.67
CA PRO A 20 10.50 1.37 7.32
C PRO A 20 10.34 -0.07 6.79
N ALA A 21 10.35 -1.05 7.70
CA ALA A 21 10.14 -2.46 7.35
C ALA A 21 8.74 -2.71 6.75
N VAL A 22 7.70 -2.03 7.24
CA VAL A 22 6.33 -2.11 6.70
C VAL A 22 6.31 -1.62 5.26
N LEU A 23 6.92 -0.46 5.02
CA LEU A 23 7.00 0.13 3.68
C LEU A 23 7.76 -0.79 2.70
N ALA A 24 8.85 -1.40 3.15
CA ALA A 24 9.64 -2.34 2.36
C ALA A 24 8.83 -3.59 1.95
N ILE A 25 8.09 -4.19 2.89
CA ILE A 25 7.25 -5.36 2.63
C ILE A 25 6.10 -4.99 1.68
N LEU A 26 5.37 -3.90 1.97
CA LEU A 26 4.28 -3.44 1.11
C LEU A 26 4.76 -3.10 -0.30
N SER A 27 5.95 -2.51 -0.45
CA SER A 27 6.55 -2.23 -1.76
C SER A 27 6.85 -3.52 -2.55
N ARG A 28 7.31 -4.58 -1.88
CA ARG A 28 7.51 -5.90 -2.51
C ARG A 28 6.18 -6.50 -2.97
N LEU A 29 5.14 -6.43 -2.14
CA LEU A 29 3.81 -6.92 -2.51
C LEU A 29 3.23 -6.10 -3.67
N ALA A 30 3.44 -4.79 -3.69
CA ALA A 30 3.02 -3.90 -4.78
C ALA A 30 3.69 -4.23 -6.12
N ALA A 31 4.86 -4.89 -6.12
CA ALA A 31 5.51 -5.34 -7.35
C ALA A 31 4.81 -6.56 -7.99
N THR A 32 3.93 -7.25 -7.24
CA THR A 32 3.12 -8.38 -7.72
C THR A 32 1.67 -8.24 -7.25
N PRO A 33 0.95 -7.20 -7.73
CA PRO A 33 -0.39 -6.88 -7.23
C PRO A 33 -1.42 -7.95 -7.55
N GLN A 34 -2.42 -8.04 -6.69
CA GLN A 34 -3.65 -8.81 -6.88
C GLN A 34 -4.73 -7.91 -7.48
N ASN A 35 -5.80 -8.50 -8.05
CA ASN A 35 -6.96 -7.76 -8.56
C ASN A 35 -6.57 -6.53 -9.41
N VAL A 36 -5.68 -6.74 -10.38
CA VAL A 36 -5.20 -5.66 -11.26
C VAL A 36 -6.38 -5.05 -12.01
N MET A 37 -6.45 -3.73 -12.02
CA MET A 37 -7.53 -3.00 -12.67
C MET A 37 -7.14 -2.52 -14.07
N ARG A 38 -8.17 -2.21 -14.86
CA ARG A 38 -8.02 -1.65 -16.22
C ARG A 38 -7.81 -0.12 -16.24
N GLY A 39 -7.92 0.53 -15.09
CA GLY A 39 -7.70 1.97 -14.90
C GLY A 39 -6.63 2.23 -13.84
N LEU A 40 -6.55 3.47 -13.36
CA LEU A 40 -5.63 3.87 -12.31
C LEU A 40 -6.39 4.46 -11.12
N HIS A 41 -5.87 4.22 -9.93
CA HIS A 41 -6.29 4.90 -8.70
C HIS A 41 -5.30 6.04 -8.51
N TYR A 42 -5.81 7.26 -8.59
CA TYR A 42 -5.03 8.48 -8.51
C TYR A 42 -4.89 8.92 -7.05
N CYS A 43 -3.72 9.43 -6.68
CA CYS A 43 -3.57 10.13 -5.41
C CYS A 43 -4.29 11.47 -5.51
N GLU A 44 -5.24 11.73 -4.62
CA GLU A 44 -5.96 13.01 -4.59
C GLU A 44 -5.25 14.08 -3.75
N PHE A 45 -4.14 13.75 -3.09
CA PHE A 45 -3.49 14.61 -2.09
C PHE A 45 -2.20 15.28 -2.58
N CYS A 46 -1.73 14.95 -3.78
CA CYS A 46 -0.60 15.61 -4.44
C CYS A 46 -0.75 15.58 -5.97
N GLU A 47 0.24 16.14 -6.66
CA GLU A 47 0.29 16.24 -8.12
C GLU A 47 1.20 15.18 -8.78
N GLU A 48 1.58 14.13 -8.04
CA GLU A 48 2.42 13.05 -8.57
C GLU A 48 1.70 12.32 -9.72
N GLU A 49 2.39 12.17 -10.85
CA GLU A 49 1.82 11.57 -12.05
C GLU A 49 1.57 10.06 -11.86
N SER A 50 0.36 9.61 -12.22
CA SER A 50 -0.02 8.20 -12.14
C SER A 50 0.20 7.49 -13.49
N PRO A 51 0.63 6.21 -13.50
CA PRO A 51 0.90 5.39 -12.34
C PRO A 51 2.23 5.77 -11.67
N ILE A 52 2.21 5.86 -10.34
CA ILE A 52 3.41 6.23 -9.58
C ILE A 52 4.38 5.05 -9.61
N ARG A 53 5.61 5.29 -10.05
CA ARG A 53 6.66 4.27 -10.11
C ARG A 53 7.59 4.38 -8.91
N ILE A 54 7.75 3.29 -8.18
CA ILE A 54 8.73 3.21 -7.08
C ILE A 54 9.81 2.15 -7.34
N PRO A 55 11.06 2.38 -6.92
CA PRO A 55 12.09 1.36 -6.99
C PRO A 55 11.82 0.24 -5.97
N VAL A 56 11.95 -1.01 -6.41
CA VAL A 56 11.83 -2.20 -5.53
C VAL A 56 12.96 -3.16 -5.87
N PRO A 57 14.17 -2.94 -5.32
CA PRO A 57 15.32 -3.82 -5.56
C PRO A 57 15.00 -5.27 -5.19
N GLY A 58 15.41 -6.22 -6.05
CA GLY A 58 15.15 -7.65 -5.87
C GLY A 58 13.78 -8.13 -6.37
N SER A 59 12.88 -7.23 -6.79
CA SER A 59 11.69 -7.63 -7.55
C SER A 59 12.05 -7.97 -9.01
N ARG A 60 11.20 -8.75 -9.70
CA ARG A 60 11.42 -9.18 -11.10
C ARG A 60 11.69 -8.01 -12.06
N SER A 61 10.97 -6.91 -11.90
CA SER A 61 11.05 -5.70 -12.73
C SER A 61 11.98 -4.63 -12.15
N GLY A 62 12.45 -4.79 -10.90
CA GLY A 62 13.18 -3.77 -10.15
C GLY A 62 12.33 -2.57 -9.69
N HIS A 63 11.03 -2.58 -9.95
CA HIS A 63 10.10 -1.49 -9.63
C HIS A 63 8.67 -1.99 -9.45
N ALA A 64 7.84 -1.20 -8.78
CA ALA A 64 6.40 -1.38 -8.69
C ALA A 64 5.66 -0.18 -9.30
N TRP A 65 4.51 -0.45 -9.90
CA TRP A 65 3.56 0.57 -10.34
C TRP A 65 2.42 0.66 -9.32
N LEU A 66 2.30 1.79 -8.65
CA LEU A 66 1.28 2.02 -7.64
C LEU A 66 -0.01 2.54 -8.27
N GLY A 67 -1.12 2.34 -7.57
CA GLY A 67 -2.45 2.70 -8.07
C GLY A 67 -2.87 1.86 -9.27
N THR A 68 -2.54 0.55 -9.27
CA THR A 68 -2.81 -0.39 -10.39
C THR A 68 -3.57 -1.66 -9.97
N GLY A 69 -3.70 -1.90 -8.67
CA GLY A 69 -4.36 -3.08 -8.12
C GLY A 69 -4.29 -3.09 -6.60
N GLU A 70 -4.38 -4.29 -6.03
CA GLU A 70 -4.48 -4.53 -4.60
C GLU A 70 -3.26 -5.30 -4.04
N ILE A 71 -3.05 -5.13 -2.74
CA ILE A 71 -2.17 -5.92 -1.90
C ILE A 71 -3.07 -6.66 -0.91
N HIS A 72 -2.90 -7.98 -0.81
CA HIS A 72 -3.60 -8.78 0.18
C HIS A 72 -2.64 -9.23 1.28
N VAL A 73 -3.03 -9.01 2.54
CA VAL A 73 -2.23 -9.35 3.72
C VAL A 73 -3.07 -10.24 4.63
N ALA A 74 -2.64 -11.48 4.84
CA ALA A 74 -3.29 -12.39 5.78
C ALA A 74 -2.78 -12.15 7.21
N ALA A 75 -3.71 -12.00 8.15
CA ALA A 75 -3.43 -11.93 9.58
C ALA A 75 -3.53 -13.32 10.23
N LYS A 76 -3.07 -13.42 11.49
CA LYS A 76 -2.98 -14.69 12.23
C LYS A 76 -4.33 -15.30 12.59
N ASP A 77 -5.36 -14.47 12.72
CA ASP A 77 -6.73 -14.84 13.10
C ASP A 77 -7.60 -15.23 11.90
N GLY A 78 -7.01 -15.31 10.70
CA GLY A 78 -7.71 -15.62 9.46
C GLY A 78 -8.34 -14.40 8.77
N VAL A 79 -8.21 -13.20 9.35
CA VAL A 79 -8.58 -11.96 8.65
C VAL A 79 -7.64 -11.75 7.47
N VAL A 80 -8.19 -11.35 6.33
CA VAL A 80 -7.41 -10.91 5.17
C VAL A 80 -7.69 -9.44 4.95
N TYR A 81 -6.64 -8.63 4.92
CA TYR A 81 -6.72 -7.22 4.56
C TYR A 81 -6.52 -7.04 3.06
N SER A 82 -7.25 -6.09 2.47
CA SER A 82 -7.00 -5.59 1.12
C SER A 82 -6.70 -4.10 1.15
N ALA A 83 -5.58 -3.73 0.53
CA ALA A 83 -5.15 -2.34 0.38
C ALA A 83 -4.82 -2.04 -1.08
N PRO A 84 -5.03 -0.81 -1.57
CA PRO A 84 -4.55 -0.44 -2.89
C PRO A 84 -3.01 -0.46 -2.88
N THR A 85 -2.36 -0.75 -4.00
CA THR A 85 -0.89 -0.58 -4.09
C THR A 85 -0.46 0.84 -3.74
N LEU A 86 -1.34 1.82 -3.94
CA LEU A 86 -1.16 3.22 -3.57
C LEU A 86 -0.97 3.47 -2.06
N ILE A 87 -1.28 2.50 -1.19
CA ILE A 87 -0.99 2.59 0.25
C ILE A 87 0.49 2.91 0.53
N VAL A 88 1.41 2.40 -0.30
CA VAL A 88 2.85 2.67 -0.19
C VAL A 88 3.13 4.17 -0.36
N HIS A 89 2.51 4.80 -1.35
CA HIS A 89 2.63 6.24 -1.58
C HIS A 89 1.98 7.05 -0.45
N TYR A 90 0.82 6.62 0.05
CA TYR A 90 0.16 7.29 1.18
C TYR A 90 1.01 7.28 2.45
N ILE A 91 1.65 6.16 2.76
CA ILE A 91 2.56 6.07 3.92
C ILE A 91 3.79 6.97 3.69
N ASP A 92 4.44 6.88 2.53
CA ASP A 92 5.71 7.58 2.26
C ASP A 92 5.55 9.09 2.09
N LYS A 93 4.55 9.55 1.32
CA LYS A 93 4.38 10.96 0.95
C LYS A 93 3.36 11.72 1.78
N HIS A 94 2.39 11.01 2.34
CA HIS A 94 1.29 11.62 3.10
C HIS A 94 1.30 11.25 4.57
N SER A 95 2.35 10.55 5.03
CA SER A 95 2.50 10.11 6.42
C SER A 95 1.29 9.33 6.95
N TYR A 96 0.52 8.70 6.07
CA TYR A 96 -0.61 7.87 6.48
C TYR A 96 -0.12 6.78 7.42
N LEU A 97 -0.75 6.66 8.59
CA LEU A 97 -0.49 5.60 9.55
C LEU A 97 -1.60 4.56 9.43
N PRO A 98 -1.34 3.37 8.87
CA PRO A 98 -2.33 2.31 8.82
C PRO A 98 -2.71 1.79 10.22
N PRO A 99 -3.86 1.13 10.37
CA PRO A 99 -4.25 0.48 11.63
C PRO A 99 -3.16 -0.46 12.16
N ALA A 100 -3.00 -0.51 13.47
CA ALA A 100 -1.95 -1.28 14.13
C ALA A 100 -2.01 -2.78 13.77
N GLU A 101 -3.20 -3.34 13.68
CA GLU A 101 -3.44 -4.76 13.35
C GLU A 101 -3.02 -5.08 11.91
N PHE A 102 -3.18 -4.12 10.99
CA PHE A 102 -2.68 -4.24 9.62
C PHE A 102 -1.15 -4.19 9.60
N ILE A 103 -0.54 -3.25 10.33
CA ILE A 103 0.91 -3.14 10.47
C ILE A 103 1.50 -4.44 11.02
N GLU A 104 0.93 -4.98 12.08
CA GLU A 104 1.35 -6.26 12.66
C GLU A 104 1.25 -7.42 11.67
N ALA A 105 0.17 -7.48 10.88
CA ALA A 105 0.00 -8.51 9.86
C ALA A 105 1.07 -8.39 8.75
N VAL A 106 1.37 -7.17 8.30
CA VAL A 106 2.43 -6.91 7.32
C VAL A 106 3.79 -7.36 7.86
N LEU A 107 4.13 -7.02 9.10
CA LEU A 107 5.43 -7.35 9.72
C LEU A 107 5.65 -8.86 9.97
N ARG A 108 4.59 -9.68 9.89
CA ARG A 108 4.70 -11.14 9.98
C ARG A 108 5.01 -11.81 8.63
N LEU A 109 4.89 -11.09 7.53
CA LEU A 109 5.24 -11.60 6.22
C LEU A 109 6.78 -11.75 6.09
N PRO A 110 7.26 -12.76 5.35
CA PRO A 110 8.69 -13.02 5.17
C PRO A 110 9.43 -11.93 4.39
#